data_AF-J9VY57-F1
#
_entry.id   AF-J9VY57-F1
#
_cell.length_a   1.000
_cell.length_b   1.000
_cell.length_c   1.000
_cell.angle_alpha   90.00
_cell.angle_beta   90.00
_cell.angle_gamma   90.00
#
_symmetry.space_group_name_H-M   'P 1'
#
loop_
_entity.id
_entity.type
_entity.pdbx_description
1 polymer ?
#
loop_
_entity_poly.entity_id
_entity_poly.type
_entity_poly.pdbx_seq_one_letter_code
_entity_poly.pdbx_strand_id
1 'polypeptide(L)'
;MRKVFTYGLVVTSAILLSACSSKGSTSNKQKTLNVTMIQEPSTADPNKGTDVYSASLVHQTLEGLYDVTNTGKVVPGVATKVVKPTNHGKMYTFTLKKNAKWQNGKPVTAEDFVTSFDRQVDPKTKSQYASRFQAFKNFADVQKGSKKPTALGVKALGQRKLRVTLTTPDPEFNFRAATEYYPLNTAAVKKYGQQYGTSSVKTLSNGAFSLQGWDPSKDAWTYKKTSISGMQRV
;
A
#
# COMPACT_ATOMS: atom_id res chain seq x y z
N MET A 1 72.95 53.34 41.27
CA MET A 1 72.01 54.43 40.99
C MET A 1 71.66 54.43 39.51
N ARG A 2 70.41 54.11 39.16
CA ARG A 2 69.61 54.71 38.08
C ARG A 2 68.34 53.88 37.92
N LYS A 3 67.23 54.43 38.46
CA LYS A 3 65.87 53.96 38.19
C LYS A 3 65.45 54.51 36.83
N VAL A 4 64.75 53.73 36.01
CA VAL A 4 63.93 54.24 34.92
C VAL A 4 62.57 53.57 35.03
N PHE A 5 61.55 54.42 35.18
CA PHE A 5 60.13 54.09 35.22
C PHE A 5 59.59 54.06 33.79
N THR A 6 58.73 53.10 33.46
CA THR A 6 57.74 53.29 32.40
C THR A 6 56.46 52.55 32.74
N TYR A 7 55.39 53.33 32.98
CA TYR A 7 54.02 52.86 33.09
C TYR A 7 53.48 52.50 31.71
N GLY A 8 52.68 51.43 31.63
CA GLY A 8 51.90 51.07 30.44
C GLY A 8 50.66 50.32 30.85
N LEU A 9 49.61 51.06 31.21
CA LEU A 9 48.28 50.57 31.52
C LEU A 9 47.50 50.45 30.20
N VAL A 10 47.20 49.22 29.76
CA VAL A 10 46.22 48.97 28.69
C VAL A 10 45.11 48.11 29.24
N VAL A 11 43.95 48.73 29.31
CA VAL A 11 42.63 48.21 29.66
C VAL A 11 42.04 47.46 28.46
N THR A 12 41.07 46.57 28.72
CA THR A 12 40.12 45.87 27.82
C THR A 12 40.58 44.61 27.06
N SER A 13 40.04 43.46 27.46
CA SER A 13 38.86 42.87 26.78
C SER A 13 38.50 41.49 27.37
N ALA A 14 37.57 41.50 28.32
CA ALA A 14 36.66 40.38 28.49
C ALA A 14 35.71 40.34 27.28
N ILE A 15 35.15 39.15 27.01
CA ILE A 15 34.23 38.81 25.91
C ILE A 15 34.97 38.28 24.67
N LEU A 16 35.59 37.10 24.78
CA LEU A 16 35.66 36.19 23.64
C LEU A 16 34.40 35.33 23.64
N LEU A 17 33.54 35.70 22.70
CA LEU A 17 32.26 35.17 22.32
C LEU A 17 32.22 33.64 22.34
N SER A 18 31.20 33.13 23.03
CA SER A 18 30.49 31.91 22.69
C SER A 18 30.19 31.85 21.19
N ALA A 19 31.02 31.14 20.43
CA ALA A 19 30.77 30.84 19.02
C ALA A 19 31.29 29.45 18.63
N CYS A 20 31.06 28.46 19.50
CA CYS A 20 30.98 27.06 19.09
C CYS A 20 29.56 26.54 19.33
N SER A 21 28.55 27.29 18.88
CA SER A 21 27.35 26.66 18.36
C SER A 21 27.65 26.27 16.92
N SER A 22 28.45 25.21 16.72
CA SER A 22 28.39 24.48 15.47
C SER A 22 26.94 24.01 15.36
N LYS A 23 26.17 24.77 14.57
CA LYS A 23 24.87 24.38 14.05
C LYS A 23 25.02 22.90 13.70
N GLY A 24 24.38 22.05 14.49
CA GLY A 24 24.18 20.67 14.12
C GLY A 24 23.48 20.73 12.78
N SER A 25 24.26 20.59 11.71
CA SER A 25 23.73 20.31 10.40
C SER A 25 23.05 18.98 10.59
N THR A 26 21.75 19.03 10.85
CA THR A 26 20.85 17.94 10.56
C THR A 26 21.00 17.75 9.06
N SER A 27 22.04 17.00 8.67
CA SER A 27 22.11 16.46 7.33
C SER A 27 20.83 15.65 7.23
N ASN A 28 19.86 16.22 6.53
CA ASN A 28 18.66 15.53 6.15
C ASN A 28 19.16 14.53 5.10
N LYS A 29 19.85 13.48 5.57
CA LYS A 29 20.41 12.44 4.72
C LYS A 29 19.23 11.91 3.95
N GLN A 30 19.23 12.18 2.65
CA GLN A 30 18.26 11.63 1.73
C GLN A 30 18.27 10.11 1.95
N LYS A 31 17.20 9.57 2.55
CA LYS A 31 17.07 8.15 2.87
C LYS A 31 16.68 7.39 1.60
N THR A 32 17.54 7.44 0.58
CA THR A 32 17.40 6.62 -0.63
C THR A 32 18.04 5.27 -0.36
N LEU A 33 17.28 4.20 -0.64
CA LEU A 33 17.77 2.83 -0.67
C LEU A 33 17.76 2.37 -2.13
N ASN A 34 18.91 1.95 -2.62
CA ASN A 34 19.03 1.31 -3.94
C ASN A 34 18.99 -0.20 -3.75
N VAL A 35 18.09 -0.87 -4.46
CA VAL A 35 17.89 -2.33 -4.39
C VAL A 35 17.86 -2.86 -5.82
N THR A 36 18.52 -4.00 -6.04
CA THR A 36 18.49 -4.72 -7.31
C THR A 36 17.43 -5.81 -7.29
N MET A 37 16.78 -6.03 -8.43
CA MET A 37 15.83 -7.11 -8.65
C MET A 37 16.39 -8.04 -9.74
N ILE A 38 16.18 -9.35 -9.61
CA ILE A 38 16.77 -10.34 -10.52
C ILE A 38 16.05 -10.38 -11.88
N GLN A 39 14.75 -10.09 -11.90
CA GLN A 39 13.94 -9.99 -13.12
C GLN A 39 12.95 -8.84 -13.00
N GLU A 40 12.48 -8.35 -14.15
CA GLU A 40 11.50 -7.28 -14.22
C GLU A 40 10.11 -7.79 -13.81
N PRO A 41 9.36 -7.01 -13.01
CA PRO A 41 7.96 -7.26 -12.75
C PRO A 41 7.16 -7.31 -14.05
N SER A 42 6.27 -8.29 -14.19
CA SER A 42 5.41 -8.40 -15.37
C SER A 42 4.23 -7.43 -15.34
N THR A 43 3.76 -7.06 -14.15
CA THR A 43 2.61 -6.17 -13.98
C THR A 43 2.60 -5.48 -12.60
N ALA A 44 2.01 -4.28 -12.53
CA ALA A 44 1.63 -3.61 -11.28
C ALA A 44 0.14 -3.83 -10.92
N ASP A 45 -0.53 -4.77 -11.59
CA ASP A 45 -1.91 -5.16 -11.35
C ASP A 45 -2.01 -6.35 -10.38
N PRO A 46 -2.50 -6.18 -9.14
CA PRO A 46 -2.63 -7.28 -8.18
C PRO A 46 -3.63 -8.36 -8.59
N ASN A 47 -4.55 -8.12 -9.53
CA ASN A 47 -5.45 -9.17 -10.01
C ASN A 47 -4.86 -10.00 -11.16
N LYS A 48 -3.67 -9.66 -11.66
CA LYS A 48 -3.00 -10.37 -12.77
C LYS A 48 -1.58 -10.84 -12.45
N GLY A 49 -0.91 -10.22 -11.49
CA GLY A 49 0.45 -10.60 -11.10
C GLY A 49 0.49 -11.98 -10.43
N THR A 50 1.39 -12.84 -10.90
CA THR A 50 1.55 -14.23 -10.40
C THR A 50 2.99 -14.55 -10.04
N ASP A 51 3.91 -13.62 -10.29
CA ASP A 51 5.34 -13.72 -10.01
C ASP A 51 5.72 -12.87 -8.79
N VAL A 52 6.83 -13.23 -8.15
CA VAL A 52 7.33 -12.57 -6.93
C VAL A 52 7.77 -11.12 -7.16
N TYR A 53 8.11 -10.74 -8.39
CA TYR A 53 8.58 -9.40 -8.75
C TYR A 53 7.41 -8.42 -8.86
N SER A 54 6.31 -8.85 -9.51
CA SER A 54 5.02 -8.15 -9.49
C SER A 54 4.47 -8.04 -8.07
N ALA A 55 4.57 -9.10 -7.27
CA ALA A 55 4.19 -9.07 -5.86
C ALA A 55 5.01 -8.03 -5.08
N SER A 56 6.31 -7.87 -5.38
CA SER A 56 7.15 -6.83 -4.79
C SER A 56 6.64 -5.42 -5.11
N LEU A 57 6.30 -5.13 -6.38
CA LEU A 57 5.69 -3.84 -6.75
C LEU A 57 4.39 -3.60 -5.97
N VAL A 58 3.49 -4.59 -5.97
CA VAL A 58 2.19 -4.53 -5.31
C VAL A 58 2.36 -4.28 -3.81
N HIS A 59 3.23 -5.03 -3.13
CA HIS A 59 3.46 -4.87 -1.69
C HIS A 59 4.02 -3.48 -1.35
N GLN A 60 4.91 -2.92 -2.17
CA GLN A 60 5.42 -1.57 -1.88
C GLN A 60 4.36 -0.47 -2.11
N THR A 61 3.40 -0.71 -3.01
CA THR A 61 2.52 0.34 -3.54
C THR A 61 1.07 0.25 -3.10
N LEU A 62 0.62 -0.92 -2.66
CA LEU A 62 -0.74 -1.18 -2.23
C LEU A 62 -0.78 -1.68 -0.78
N GLU A 63 -1.88 -1.37 -0.11
CA GLU A 63 -2.21 -1.87 1.22
C GLU A 63 -3.60 -2.51 1.16
N GLY A 64 -3.69 -3.78 1.58
CA GLY A 64 -4.91 -4.58 1.57
C GLY A 64 -5.81 -4.28 2.77
N LEU A 65 -6.80 -5.13 3.03
CA LEU A 65 -7.61 -5.04 4.26
C LEU A 65 -6.72 -5.25 5.48
N TYR A 66 -5.80 -6.20 5.39
CA TYR A 66 -4.78 -6.51 6.38
C TYR A 66 -3.36 -6.28 5.81
N ASP A 67 -2.37 -6.49 6.65
CA ASP A 67 -0.96 -6.59 6.31
C ASP A 67 -0.31 -7.73 7.11
N VAL A 68 0.91 -8.11 6.77
CA VAL A 68 1.67 -9.15 7.46
C VAL A 68 2.96 -8.54 8.02
N THR A 69 3.27 -8.80 9.29
CA THR A 69 4.54 -8.39 9.90
C THR A 69 5.70 -9.22 9.38
N ASN A 70 6.93 -8.77 9.65
CA ASN A 70 8.15 -9.53 9.34
C ASN A 70 8.22 -10.90 10.04
N THR A 71 7.38 -11.14 11.05
CA THR A 71 7.23 -12.42 11.76
C THR A 71 6.06 -13.28 11.24
N GLY A 72 5.42 -12.88 10.14
CA GLY A 72 4.29 -13.61 9.55
C GLY A 72 2.94 -13.37 10.23
N LYS A 73 2.83 -12.42 11.15
CA LYS A 73 1.57 -12.15 11.88
C LYS A 73 0.66 -11.23 11.07
N VAL A 74 -0.59 -11.63 10.89
CA VAL A 74 -1.62 -10.78 10.27
C VAL A 74 -2.00 -9.63 11.21
N VAL A 75 -1.93 -8.40 10.68
CA VAL A 75 -2.24 -7.15 11.38
C VAL A 75 -3.17 -6.27 10.53
N PRO A 76 -3.83 -5.24 11.09
CA PRO A 76 -4.74 -4.39 10.33
C PRO A 76 -4.02 -3.50 9.31
N GLY A 77 -4.43 -3.58 8.04
CA GLY A 77 -4.01 -2.71 6.94
C GLY A 77 -5.00 -1.57 6.77
N VAL A 78 -5.71 -1.48 5.63
CA VAL A 78 -6.79 -0.50 5.43
C VAL A 78 -7.96 -0.71 6.40
N ALA A 79 -8.17 -1.92 6.93
CA ALA A 79 -9.15 -2.17 7.96
C ALA A 79 -8.72 -1.57 9.32
N THR A 80 -9.68 -1.17 10.15
CA THR A 80 -9.39 -0.64 11.50
C THR A 80 -8.89 -1.71 12.49
N LYS A 81 -9.18 -2.99 12.23
CA LYS A 81 -8.77 -4.14 13.04
C LYS A 81 -8.86 -5.44 12.25
N VAL A 82 -8.21 -6.50 12.73
CA VAL A 82 -8.47 -7.88 12.30
C VAL A 82 -9.83 -8.29 12.85
N VAL A 83 -10.78 -8.63 11.98
CA VAL A 83 -12.15 -8.96 12.35
C VAL A 83 -12.29 -10.44 12.65
N LYS A 84 -13.10 -10.78 13.66
CA LYS A 84 -13.55 -12.15 13.89
C LYS A 84 -14.77 -12.40 12.99
N PRO A 85 -14.78 -13.45 12.16
CA PRO A 85 -15.93 -13.74 11.33
C PRO A 85 -17.14 -14.18 12.17
N THR A 86 -18.33 -13.85 11.68
CA THR A 86 -19.61 -14.27 12.25
C THR A 86 -20.28 -15.31 11.34
N ASN A 87 -21.48 -15.75 11.69
CA ASN A 87 -22.23 -16.76 10.94
C ASN A 87 -21.41 -18.04 10.69
N HIS A 88 -20.87 -18.62 11.77
CA HIS A 88 -20.03 -19.82 11.73
C HIS A 88 -18.82 -19.68 10.79
N GLY A 89 -18.14 -18.54 10.77
CA GLY A 89 -16.95 -18.32 9.93
C GLY A 89 -17.24 -17.85 8.51
N LYS A 90 -18.51 -17.58 8.16
CA LYS A 90 -18.93 -17.28 6.78
C LYS A 90 -19.19 -15.80 6.50
N MET A 91 -19.15 -14.93 7.50
CA MET A 91 -19.41 -13.50 7.30
C MET A 91 -18.31 -12.64 7.92
N TYR A 92 -17.71 -11.78 7.09
CA TYR A 92 -16.72 -10.80 7.51
C TYR A 92 -17.29 -9.40 7.27
N THR A 93 -17.16 -8.51 8.25
CA THR A 93 -17.56 -7.10 8.12
C THR A 93 -16.41 -6.20 8.54
N PHE A 94 -15.83 -5.49 7.59
CA PHE A 94 -14.71 -4.59 7.78
C PHE A 94 -15.18 -3.16 7.94
N THR A 95 -14.53 -2.41 8.82
CA THR A 95 -14.57 -0.95 8.82
C THR A 95 -13.22 -0.44 8.33
N LEU A 96 -13.23 0.44 7.34
CA LEU A 96 -12.02 1.00 6.74
C LEU A 96 -11.56 2.26 7.50
N LYS A 97 -10.24 2.42 7.63
CA LYS A 97 -9.60 3.59 8.24
C LYS A 97 -10.04 4.88 7.54
N LYS A 98 -10.40 5.92 8.31
CA LYS A 98 -10.91 7.19 7.75
C LYS A 98 -9.88 7.96 6.90
N ASN A 99 -8.60 7.78 7.22
CA ASN A 99 -7.44 8.40 6.61
C ASN A 99 -6.83 7.57 5.47
N ALA A 100 -7.38 6.40 5.13
CA ALA A 100 -6.92 5.63 3.98
C ALA A 100 -7.20 6.42 2.69
N LYS A 101 -6.15 6.69 1.92
CA LYS A 101 -6.22 7.52 0.71
C LYS A 101 -5.40 6.89 -0.41
N TRP A 102 -5.83 7.11 -1.63
CA TRP A 102 -5.02 6.92 -2.82
C TRP A 102 -3.99 8.03 -2.92
N GLN A 103 -2.91 7.80 -3.69
CA GLN A 103 -1.83 8.78 -3.90
C GLN A 103 -2.32 10.13 -4.49
N ASN A 104 -3.49 10.15 -5.13
CA ASN A 104 -4.12 11.36 -5.66
C ASN A 104 -4.96 12.12 -4.61
N GLY A 105 -4.90 11.72 -3.33
CA GLY A 105 -5.61 12.34 -2.22
C GLY A 105 -7.06 11.89 -2.02
N LYS A 106 -7.65 11.16 -2.98
CA LYS A 106 -9.01 10.62 -2.84
C LYS A 106 -9.06 9.51 -1.78
N PRO A 107 -10.17 9.37 -1.03
CA PRO A 107 -10.28 8.31 -0.03
C PRO A 107 -10.28 6.93 -0.69
N VAL A 108 -9.68 5.94 -0.02
CA VAL A 108 -9.94 4.52 -0.30
C VAL A 108 -11.30 4.16 0.28
N THR A 109 -12.13 3.49 -0.52
CA THR A 109 -13.51 3.16 -0.15
C THR A 109 -13.78 1.66 -0.23
N ALA A 110 -14.88 1.21 0.36
CA ALA A 110 -15.33 -0.18 0.24
C ALA A 110 -15.61 -0.57 -1.22
N GLU A 111 -15.98 0.39 -2.07
CA GLU A 111 -16.24 0.15 -3.49
C GLU A 111 -14.98 -0.19 -4.28
N ASP A 112 -13.82 0.33 -3.85
CA ASP A 112 -12.53 -0.02 -4.48
C ASP A 112 -12.17 -1.50 -4.26
N PHE A 113 -12.60 -2.08 -3.13
CA PHE A 113 -12.47 -3.52 -2.87
C PHE A 113 -13.50 -4.33 -3.66
N VAL A 114 -14.76 -3.90 -3.71
CA VAL A 114 -15.79 -4.53 -4.56
C VAL A 114 -15.31 -4.59 -6.01
N THR A 115 -14.82 -3.46 -6.53
CA THR A 115 -14.28 -3.36 -7.90
C THR A 115 -13.15 -4.37 -8.14
N SER A 116 -12.18 -4.45 -7.23
CA SER A 116 -11.05 -5.38 -7.35
C SER A 116 -11.51 -6.83 -7.35
N PHE A 117 -12.41 -7.20 -6.43
CA PHE A 117 -12.84 -8.58 -6.24
C PHE A 117 -13.72 -9.04 -7.40
N ASP A 118 -14.67 -8.20 -7.82
CA ASP A 118 -15.50 -8.45 -9.00
C ASP A 118 -14.62 -8.62 -10.25
N ARG A 119 -13.63 -7.75 -10.44
CA ARG A 119 -12.69 -7.85 -11.55
C ARG A 119 -11.86 -9.13 -11.48
N GLN A 120 -11.40 -9.54 -10.30
CA GLN A 120 -10.56 -10.72 -10.15
C GLN A 120 -11.32 -12.02 -10.44
N VAL A 121 -12.63 -12.07 -10.17
CA VAL A 121 -13.48 -13.23 -10.48
C VAL A 121 -14.11 -13.17 -11.88
N ASP A 122 -14.11 -12.02 -12.56
CA ASP A 122 -14.62 -11.95 -13.94
C ASP A 122 -13.79 -12.86 -14.87
N PRO A 123 -14.39 -13.87 -15.53
CA PRO A 123 -13.67 -14.74 -16.46
C PRO A 123 -12.95 -13.96 -17.59
N LYS A 124 -13.44 -12.77 -17.95
CA LYS A 124 -12.81 -11.89 -18.95
C LYS A 124 -11.48 -11.31 -18.48
N THR A 125 -11.25 -11.20 -17.18
CA THR A 125 -9.98 -10.73 -16.62
C THR A 125 -8.87 -11.77 -16.79
N LYS A 126 -9.22 -13.06 -16.88
CA LYS A 126 -8.28 -14.20 -16.94
C LYS A 126 -7.29 -14.20 -15.78
N SER A 127 -7.78 -13.87 -14.57
CA SER A 127 -6.97 -13.95 -13.35
C SER A 127 -6.61 -15.40 -13.05
N GLN A 128 -5.31 -15.69 -12.90
CA GLN A 128 -4.85 -17.02 -12.51
C GLN A 128 -5.19 -17.36 -11.04
N TYR A 129 -5.56 -16.35 -10.24
CA TYR A 129 -5.93 -16.51 -8.83
C TYR A 129 -7.43 -16.37 -8.59
N ALA A 130 -8.27 -16.44 -9.63
CA ALA A 130 -9.73 -16.42 -9.46
C ALA A 130 -10.22 -17.53 -8.50
N SER A 131 -9.61 -18.72 -8.54
CA SER A 131 -9.96 -19.85 -7.66
C SER A 131 -9.76 -19.57 -6.17
N ARG A 132 -8.97 -18.55 -5.77
CA ARG A 132 -8.83 -18.11 -4.38
C ARG A 132 -10.14 -17.61 -3.77
N PHE A 133 -11.11 -17.25 -4.63
CA PHE A 133 -12.44 -16.79 -4.25
C PHE A 133 -13.49 -17.91 -4.19
N GLN A 134 -13.11 -19.18 -4.28
CA GLN A 134 -14.06 -20.30 -4.35
C GLN A 134 -15.09 -20.36 -3.20
N ALA A 135 -14.69 -19.92 -2.01
CA ALA A 135 -15.57 -19.88 -0.84
C ALA A 135 -16.56 -18.69 -0.87
N PHE A 136 -16.41 -17.72 -1.78
CA PHE A 136 -17.26 -16.54 -1.82
C PHE A 136 -18.64 -16.91 -2.37
N LYS A 137 -19.68 -16.32 -1.77
CA LYS A 137 -21.06 -16.49 -2.25
C LYS A 137 -21.15 -16.11 -3.73
N ASN A 138 -21.84 -16.95 -4.51
CA ASN A 138 -22.03 -16.82 -5.96
C ASN A 138 -20.77 -17.00 -6.83
N PHE A 139 -19.59 -17.35 -6.28
CA PHE A 139 -18.37 -17.54 -7.09
C PHE A 139 -18.57 -18.52 -8.26
N ALA A 140 -19.12 -19.71 -8.00
CA ALA A 140 -19.31 -20.73 -9.03
C ALA A 140 -20.26 -20.26 -10.15
N ASP A 141 -21.32 -19.53 -9.81
CA ASP A 141 -22.25 -18.96 -10.79
C ASP A 141 -21.59 -17.87 -11.64
N VAL A 142 -20.72 -17.06 -11.05
CA VAL A 142 -19.92 -16.06 -11.77
C VAL A 142 -18.95 -16.74 -12.74
N GLN A 143 -18.22 -17.76 -12.29
CA GLN A 143 -17.28 -18.49 -13.15
C GLN A 143 -17.98 -19.19 -14.32
N LYS A 144 -19.19 -19.72 -14.10
CA LYS A 144 -20.03 -20.32 -15.14
C LYS A 144 -20.71 -19.29 -16.06
N GLY A 145 -20.63 -18.00 -15.75
CA GLY A 145 -21.31 -16.94 -16.49
C GLY A 145 -22.83 -16.86 -16.26
N SER A 146 -23.39 -17.64 -15.33
CA SER A 146 -24.82 -17.58 -15.00
C SER A 146 -25.17 -16.37 -14.12
N LYS A 147 -24.17 -15.75 -13.47
CA LYS A 147 -24.28 -14.46 -12.80
C LYS A 147 -23.18 -13.50 -13.24
N LYS A 148 -23.48 -12.20 -13.20
CA LYS A 148 -22.48 -11.14 -13.43
C LYS A 148 -21.45 -11.13 -12.29
N PRO A 149 -20.19 -10.70 -12.54
CA PRO A 149 -19.17 -10.61 -11.49
C PRO A 149 -19.61 -9.83 -10.26
N THR A 150 -20.37 -8.75 -10.45
CA THR A 150 -20.97 -7.91 -9.39
C THR A 150 -21.96 -8.63 -8.47
N ALA A 151 -22.31 -9.89 -8.77
CA ALA A 151 -23.10 -10.73 -7.88
C ALA A 151 -22.26 -11.47 -6.84
N LEU A 152 -20.92 -11.40 -6.90
CA LEU A 152 -20.02 -12.00 -5.92
C LEU A 152 -20.44 -11.57 -4.49
N GLY A 153 -20.14 -12.41 -3.52
CA GLY A 153 -20.47 -12.22 -2.10
C GLY A 153 -19.79 -11.04 -1.41
N VAL A 154 -19.49 -9.94 -2.11
CA VAL A 154 -18.82 -8.75 -1.59
C VAL A 154 -19.69 -7.53 -1.84
N LYS A 155 -19.90 -6.72 -0.79
CA LYS A 155 -20.75 -5.53 -0.87
C LYS A 155 -20.18 -4.38 -0.07
N ALA A 156 -20.20 -3.18 -0.67
CA ALA A 156 -20.03 -1.94 0.05
C ALA A 156 -21.33 -1.58 0.78
N LEU A 157 -21.28 -1.44 2.10
CA LEU A 157 -22.38 -0.98 2.95
C LEU A 157 -22.17 0.50 3.30
N GLY A 158 -22.03 1.31 2.25
CA GLY A 158 -21.53 2.68 2.31
C GLY A 158 -20.01 2.77 2.17
N GLN A 159 -19.48 3.99 2.26
CA GLN A 159 -18.11 4.31 1.84
C GLN A 159 -17.00 3.53 2.58
N ARG A 160 -17.22 3.19 3.86
CA ARG A 160 -16.18 2.63 4.75
C ARG A 160 -16.54 1.29 5.38
N LYS A 161 -17.63 0.65 4.95
CA LYS A 161 -18.00 -0.67 5.45
C LYS A 161 -18.04 -1.66 4.29
N LEU A 162 -17.22 -2.69 4.37
CA LEU A 162 -17.18 -3.79 3.40
C LEU A 162 -17.74 -5.03 4.08
N ARG A 163 -18.68 -5.71 3.44
CA ARG A 163 -19.16 -7.02 3.88
C ARG A 163 -18.76 -8.08 2.86
N VAL A 164 -18.16 -9.15 3.35
CA VAL A 164 -17.86 -10.37 2.60
C VAL A 164 -18.70 -11.52 3.15
N THR A 165 -19.32 -12.27 2.26
CA THR A 165 -20.17 -13.43 2.54
C THR A 165 -19.62 -14.63 1.81
N LEU A 166 -19.32 -15.67 2.58
CA LEU A 166 -18.83 -16.96 2.10
C LEU A 166 -19.94 -18.03 2.15
N THR A 167 -19.78 -19.09 1.37
CA THR A 167 -20.60 -20.31 1.43
C THR A 167 -20.07 -21.28 2.48
N THR A 168 -18.75 -21.34 2.64
CA THR A 168 -18.04 -22.15 3.63
C THR A 168 -16.97 -21.31 4.35
N PRO A 169 -16.56 -21.66 5.57
CA PRO A 169 -15.40 -21.04 6.20
C PRO A 169 -14.14 -21.22 5.33
N ASP A 170 -13.27 -20.22 5.34
CA ASP A 170 -11.98 -20.24 4.63
C ASP A 170 -10.86 -19.93 5.63
N PRO A 171 -10.08 -20.94 6.08
CA PRO A 171 -8.99 -20.73 7.04
C PRO A 171 -7.92 -19.74 6.55
N GLU A 172 -7.73 -19.64 5.23
CA GLU A 172 -6.72 -18.78 4.60
C GLU A 172 -7.22 -17.34 4.40
N PHE A 173 -8.48 -17.05 4.70
CA PHE A 173 -9.11 -15.77 4.38
C PHE A 173 -8.30 -14.59 4.91
N ASN A 174 -7.87 -14.65 6.16
CA ASN A 174 -7.13 -13.55 6.79
C ASN A 174 -5.75 -13.36 6.17
N PHE A 175 -5.07 -14.45 5.79
CA PHE A 175 -3.77 -14.35 5.13
C PHE A 175 -3.93 -13.75 3.73
N ARG A 176 -4.89 -14.23 2.93
CA ARG A 176 -5.19 -13.66 1.61
C ARG A 176 -5.66 -12.21 1.69
N ALA A 177 -6.41 -11.84 2.74
CA ALA A 177 -6.79 -10.46 3.00
C ALA A 177 -5.60 -9.52 3.27
N ALA A 178 -4.46 -10.08 3.62
CA ALA A 178 -3.21 -9.36 3.85
C ALA A 178 -2.27 -9.36 2.63
N THR A 179 -2.33 -10.39 1.78
CA THR A 179 -1.31 -10.61 0.73
C THR A 179 -1.85 -10.63 -0.70
N GLU A 180 -3.16 -10.79 -0.90
CA GLU A 180 -3.76 -11.00 -2.23
C GLU A 180 -4.96 -10.06 -2.48
N TYR A 181 -5.73 -9.72 -1.46
CA TYR A 181 -6.96 -8.94 -1.58
C TYR A 181 -6.72 -7.43 -1.43
N TYR A 182 -6.14 -6.83 -2.46
CA TYR A 182 -5.90 -5.38 -2.54
C TYR A 182 -7.09 -4.63 -3.14
N PRO A 183 -7.35 -3.37 -2.72
CA PRO A 183 -8.31 -2.51 -3.41
C PRO A 183 -7.74 -2.08 -4.76
N LEU A 184 -8.63 -1.76 -5.71
CA LEU A 184 -8.27 -1.08 -6.96
C LEU A 184 -9.07 0.21 -7.09
N ASN A 185 -8.42 1.31 -7.48
CA ASN A 185 -9.13 2.57 -7.66
C ASN A 185 -10.18 2.46 -8.77
N THR A 186 -11.46 2.55 -8.44
CA THR A 186 -12.56 2.30 -9.40
C THR A 186 -12.48 3.19 -10.64
N ALA A 187 -12.14 4.47 -10.47
CA ALA A 187 -12.03 5.40 -11.59
C ALA A 187 -10.87 5.04 -12.53
N ALA A 188 -9.74 4.59 -11.98
CA ALA A 188 -8.59 4.17 -12.77
C ALA A 188 -8.84 2.85 -13.50
N VAL A 189 -9.49 1.88 -12.86
CA VAL A 189 -9.91 0.63 -13.52
C VAL A 189 -10.85 0.94 -14.67
N LYS A 190 -11.84 1.83 -14.48
CA LYS A 190 -12.74 2.27 -15.56
C LYS A 190 -11.98 2.96 -16.71
N LYS A 191 -11.00 3.80 -16.38
CA LYS A 191 -10.22 4.56 -17.37
C LYS A 191 -9.30 3.67 -18.20
N TYR A 192 -8.58 2.74 -17.56
CA TYR A 192 -7.51 1.97 -18.21
C TYR A 192 -7.94 0.56 -18.64
N GLY A 193 -9.01 0.02 -18.05
CA GLY A 193 -9.55 -1.30 -18.40
C GLY A 193 -8.48 -2.39 -18.37
N GLN A 194 -8.26 -3.03 -19.52
CA GLN A 194 -7.25 -4.09 -19.66
C GLN A 194 -5.80 -3.59 -19.54
N GLN A 195 -5.57 -2.29 -19.71
CA GLN A 195 -4.26 -1.66 -19.56
C GLN A 195 -3.94 -1.24 -18.12
N TYR A 196 -4.85 -1.48 -17.16
CA TYR A 196 -4.57 -1.20 -15.76
C TYR A 196 -3.32 -1.98 -15.31
N GLY A 197 -2.40 -1.31 -14.62
CA GLY A 197 -1.17 -1.91 -14.10
C GLY A 197 -0.10 -2.26 -15.14
N THR A 198 -0.24 -1.87 -16.41
CA THR A 198 0.83 -2.11 -17.42
C THR A 198 1.95 -1.05 -17.40
N SER A 199 1.80 -0.01 -16.58
CA SER A 199 2.84 0.99 -16.32
C SER A 199 2.50 1.77 -15.05
N SER A 200 3.49 2.48 -14.52
CA SER A 200 3.37 3.36 -13.34
C SER A 200 2.32 4.47 -13.51
N VAL A 201 2.01 4.91 -14.73
CA VAL A 201 0.97 5.94 -15.01
C VAL A 201 -0.44 5.34 -15.16
N LYS A 202 -0.55 4.02 -15.33
CA LYS A 202 -1.80 3.27 -15.51
C LYS A 202 -2.20 2.48 -14.26
N THR A 203 -1.70 2.88 -13.09
CA THR A 203 -2.06 2.31 -11.78
C THR A 203 -2.06 3.42 -10.73
N LEU A 204 -2.65 3.14 -9.57
CA LEU A 204 -2.59 4.02 -8.40
C LEU A 204 -2.16 3.24 -7.17
N SER A 205 -1.46 3.92 -6.28
CA SER A 205 -0.99 3.42 -5.00
C SER A 205 -1.86 3.93 -3.85
N ASN A 206 -2.15 3.07 -2.87
CA ASN A 206 -2.70 3.44 -1.57
C ASN A 206 -1.79 3.05 -0.39
N GLY A 207 -0.62 2.48 -0.66
CA GLY A 207 0.36 2.08 0.34
C GLY A 207 1.43 3.14 0.62
N ALA A 208 2.52 2.69 1.24
CA ALA A 208 3.62 3.53 1.71
C ALA A 208 4.39 4.25 0.60
N PHE A 209 4.39 3.71 -0.62
CA PHE A 209 5.10 4.27 -1.76
C PHE A 209 4.22 4.36 -3.01
N SER A 210 4.49 5.34 -3.87
CA SER A 210 3.97 5.41 -5.23
C SER A 210 5.03 4.96 -6.23
N LEU A 211 4.61 4.24 -7.26
CA LEU A 211 5.48 3.78 -8.35
C LEU A 211 5.71 4.88 -9.39
N GLN A 212 6.95 5.06 -9.83
CA GLN A 212 7.34 6.06 -10.83
C GLN A 212 8.31 5.46 -11.84
N GLY A 213 8.12 5.78 -13.12
CA GLY A 213 9.06 5.43 -14.20
C GLY A 213 9.08 3.95 -14.59
N TRP A 214 8.21 3.12 -14.01
CA TRP A 214 8.11 1.70 -14.34
C TRP A 214 7.16 1.44 -15.53
N ASP A 215 7.60 0.58 -16.43
CA ASP A 215 6.81 -0.28 -17.32
C ASP A 215 7.63 -1.58 -17.57
N PRO A 216 7.05 -2.65 -18.14
CA PRO A 216 7.76 -3.93 -18.30
C PRO A 216 9.02 -3.90 -19.19
N SER A 217 9.27 -2.83 -19.94
CA SER A 217 10.48 -2.67 -20.76
C SER A 217 11.62 -1.95 -20.02
N LYS A 218 11.40 -1.52 -18.77
CA LYS A 218 12.38 -0.78 -17.97
C LYS A 218 13.10 -1.68 -16.97
N ASP A 219 14.40 -1.47 -16.88
CA ASP A 219 15.31 -2.10 -15.91
C ASP A 219 15.46 -1.27 -14.61
N ALA A 220 14.95 -0.04 -14.59
CA ALA A 220 14.98 0.85 -13.43
C ALA A 220 13.68 1.62 -13.21
N TRP A 221 13.28 1.77 -11.95
CA TRP A 221 12.12 2.54 -11.52
C TRP A 221 12.31 3.08 -10.10
N THR A 222 11.40 3.94 -9.64
CA THR A 222 11.49 4.57 -8.32
C THR A 222 10.21 4.36 -7.51
N TYR A 223 10.40 4.03 -6.23
CA TYR A 223 9.35 4.11 -5.22
C TYR A 223 9.48 5.44 -4.47
N LYS A 224 8.50 6.33 -4.63
CA LYS A 224 8.46 7.61 -3.90
C LYS A 224 7.54 7.48 -2.69
N LYS A 225 8.03 7.81 -1.50
CA LYS A 225 7.23 7.75 -0.27
C LYS A 225 5.97 8.61 -0.42
N THR A 226 4.81 8.03 -0.11
CA THR A 226 3.55 8.76 -0.13
C THR A 226 3.39 9.58 1.15
N SER A 227 2.66 10.70 1.06
CA SER A 227 2.30 11.52 2.22
C SER A 227 1.06 10.97 2.96
N ILE A 228 0.70 9.70 2.76
CA ILE A 228 -0.48 9.09 3.35
C ILE A 228 -0.15 8.77 4.83
N SER A 229 -0.65 9.61 5.73
CA SER A 229 -0.39 9.50 7.18
C SER A 229 -0.97 8.20 7.77
N GLY A 230 -0.17 7.46 8.54
CA GLY A 230 -0.61 6.30 9.34
C GLY A 230 -0.38 4.92 8.71
N MET A 231 0.32 4.86 7.58
CA MET A 231 0.66 3.63 6.85
C MET A 231 2.19 3.45 6.83
N GLN A 232 2.79 3.30 8.01
CA GLN A 232 4.18 2.86 8.14
C GLN A 232 4.17 1.34 8.24
N ARG A 233 4.85 0.67 7.31
CA ARG A 233 5.12 -0.77 7.46
C ARG A 233 5.99 -0.97 8.70
N VAL A 234 5.58 -1.90 9.57
CA VAL A 234 6.30 -2.34 10.78
C VAL A 234 7.37 -3.36 10.45
#